data_AF-A0A7M4A0B6-F1
#
_entry.id   AF-A0A7M4A0B6-F1
#
_cell.length_a   1.000
_cell.length_b   1.000
_cell.length_c   1.000
_cell.angle_alpha   90.00
_cell.angle_beta   90.00
_cell.angle_gamma   90.00
#
_symmetry.space_group_name_H-M   'P 1'
#
loop_
_entity.id
_entity.type
_entity.pdbx_description
1 polymer ?
#
loop_
_entity_poly.entity_id
_entity_poly.type
_entity_poly.pdbx_seq_one_letter_code
_entity_poly.pdbx_strand_id
1 'polypeptide(L)'
;MQLYPTGDEERANGWESVDPLASWIASPDSQRPSRWTRLHGRLPTGWVELMAADAVPIADLPLAMAHADAAWQRRALHRLQAHARSEPAVLPLWRQRMREDRPEAPSFAASLLCSLDGANPEHAAAIDEATSVWLDRPVCEVQVLESVFGRADQTDVEERLELWTRIALASPPGSLLHAWAAGLEIVKRREPWPLDVQRSTMKALPARWWSSFAGQWLVAQLATHSGRVWLEEFRCAWPAQLARPVGERIAYPGVQGQHAGFTQDVDSLMAVNLLNDGAGTPFLRDLYDMVYAMENDLPVPSLRTHPFAGWLVHPVEHWPTFEPEVMAIGDADIGALLYGRSFNAGVLPTLR
;
A
#
# COMPACT_ATOMS: atom_id res chain seq x y z
N MET A 1 -34.01 -18.46 23.08
CA MET A 1 -32.62 -18.00 22.87
C MET A 1 -32.69 -16.84 21.90
N GLN A 2 -32.81 -15.60 22.41
CA GLN A 2 -32.81 -14.41 21.55
C GLN A 2 -31.36 -14.17 21.13
N LEU A 3 -31.08 -14.37 19.84
CA LEU A 3 -29.86 -13.91 19.20
C LEU A 3 -30.04 -12.40 19.01
N TYR A 4 -29.06 -11.61 19.45
CA TYR A 4 -29.04 -10.16 19.29
C TYR A 4 -28.10 -9.81 18.13
N PRO A 5 -28.52 -9.95 16.86
CA PRO A 5 -27.65 -9.72 15.71
C PRO A 5 -27.15 -8.27 15.63
N THR A 6 -27.79 -7.34 16.33
CA THR A 6 -27.48 -5.90 16.35
C THR A 6 -26.89 -5.42 17.68
N GLY A 7 -26.61 -6.33 18.63
CA GLY A 7 -26.21 -5.99 20.00
C GLY A 7 -27.37 -5.70 20.96
N ASP A 8 -27.05 -5.68 22.26
CA ASP A 8 -27.93 -5.37 23.40
C ASP A 8 -27.17 -4.46 24.38
N GLU A 9 -27.52 -3.18 24.39
CA GLU A 9 -26.84 -2.16 25.19
C GLU A 9 -27.05 -2.36 26.70
N GLU A 10 -28.22 -2.85 27.13
CA GLU A 10 -28.47 -3.10 28.55
C GLU A 10 -27.59 -4.23 29.07
N ARG A 11 -27.49 -5.32 28.29
CA ARG A 11 -26.58 -6.42 28.62
C ARG A 11 -25.12 -6.02 28.55
N ALA A 12 -24.74 -5.25 27.53
CA ALA A 12 -23.38 -4.75 27.40
C ALA A 12 -22.98 -3.92 28.63
N ASN A 13 -23.85 -3.04 29.11
CA ASN A 13 -23.62 -2.27 30.34
C ASN A 13 -23.55 -3.15 31.59
N GLY A 14 -24.42 -4.16 31.70
CA GLY A 14 -24.39 -5.11 32.81
C GLY A 14 -23.10 -5.93 32.90
N TRP A 15 -22.42 -6.15 31.77
CA TRP A 15 -21.17 -6.91 31.72
C TRP A 15 -19.90 -6.06 31.76
N GLU A 16 -19.97 -4.73 31.64
CA GLU A 16 -18.79 -3.86 31.45
C GLU A 16 -17.74 -4.01 32.58
N SER A 17 -18.18 -4.18 33.83
CA SER A 17 -17.29 -4.40 34.96
C SER A 17 -16.86 -5.86 35.14
N VAL A 18 -17.75 -6.81 34.80
CA VAL A 18 -17.59 -8.25 35.09
C VAL A 18 -16.83 -8.98 33.97
N ASP A 19 -17.23 -8.76 32.73
CA ASP A 19 -16.65 -9.37 31.53
C ASP A 19 -16.59 -8.32 30.41
N PRO A 20 -15.47 -7.57 30.30
CA PRO A 20 -15.28 -6.54 29.29
C PRO A 20 -15.43 -7.05 27.87
N LEU A 21 -15.05 -8.31 27.62
CA LEU A 21 -15.14 -8.89 26.29
C LEU A 21 -16.60 -9.21 25.93
N ALA A 22 -17.35 -9.82 26.85
CA ALA A 22 -18.78 -10.04 26.65
C ALA A 22 -19.54 -8.72 26.47
N SER A 23 -19.18 -7.69 27.26
CA SER A 23 -19.70 -6.33 27.11
C SER A 23 -19.42 -5.75 25.72
N TRP A 24 -18.18 -5.91 25.23
CA TRP A 24 -17.78 -5.45 23.90
C TRP A 24 -18.54 -6.15 22.78
N ILE A 25 -18.64 -7.48 22.82
CA ILE A 25 -19.37 -8.28 21.83
C ILE A 25 -20.86 -7.93 21.81
N ALA A 26 -21.46 -7.71 22.99
CA ALA A 26 -22.86 -7.35 23.11
C ALA A 26 -23.16 -5.91 22.67
N SER A 27 -22.16 -5.07 22.45
CA SER A 27 -22.37 -3.65 22.13
C SER A 27 -22.96 -3.44 20.74
N PRO A 28 -24.03 -2.63 20.61
CA PRO A 28 -24.50 -2.16 19.32
C PRO A 28 -23.45 -1.29 18.62
N ASP A 29 -23.47 -1.29 17.28
CA ASP A 29 -22.52 -0.56 16.44
C ASP A 29 -22.38 0.93 16.83
N SER A 30 -23.50 1.58 17.14
CA SER A 30 -23.54 3.01 17.53
C SER A 30 -22.86 3.30 18.86
N GLN A 31 -22.74 2.32 19.75
CA GLN A 31 -22.17 2.47 21.10
C GLN A 31 -20.74 1.93 21.20
N ARG A 32 -20.27 1.18 20.20
CA ARG A 32 -18.89 0.65 20.19
C ARG A 32 -17.81 1.74 20.32
N PRO A 33 -17.86 2.88 19.62
CA PRO A 33 -16.83 3.91 19.78
C PRO A 33 -16.68 4.41 21.23
N SER A 34 -17.80 4.73 21.88
CA SER A 34 -17.78 5.23 23.25
C SER A 34 -17.33 4.15 24.25
N ARG A 35 -17.74 2.89 24.03
CA ARG A 35 -17.36 1.78 24.90
C ARG A 35 -15.89 1.39 24.72
N TRP A 36 -15.37 1.44 23.50
CA TRP A 36 -13.97 1.18 23.21
C TRP A 36 -13.05 2.10 24.00
N THR A 37 -13.33 3.41 24.02
CA THR A 37 -12.54 4.39 24.78
C THR A 37 -12.45 4.03 26.26
N ARG A 38 -13.48 3.39 26.84
CA ARG A 38 -13.50 2.93 28.23
C ARG A 38 -12.85 1.56 28.44
N LEU A 39 -12.98 0.64 27.48
CA LEU A 39 -12.62 -0.76 27.65
C LEU A 39 -11.32 -1.20 26.99
N HIS A 40 -10.76 -0.46 26.03
CA HIS A 40 -9.62 -0.89 25.21
C HIS A 40 -8.45 -1.45 26.04
N GLY A 41 -8.08 -0.81 27.16
CA GLY A 41 -7.01 -1.29 28.05
C GLY A 41 -7.30 -2.60 28.80
N ARG A 42 -8.53 -3.12 28.72
CA ARG A 42 -8.98 -4.38 29.33
C ARG A 42 -9.39 -5.43 28.28
N LEU A 43 -9.42 -5.06 26.99
CA LEU A 43 -9.80 -5.97 25.91
C LEU A 43 -8.58 -6.75 25.42
N PRO A 44 -8.75 -8.03 25.03
CA PRO A 44 -7.71 -8.75 24.32
C PRO A 44 -7.38 -8.07 22.97
N THR A 45 -6.23 -8.41 22.39
CA THR A 45 -5.85 -7.94 21.05
C THR A 45 -6.76 -8.52 19.96
N GLY A 46 -7.01 -7.76 18.89
CA GLY A 46 -7.79 -8.22 17.73
C GLY A 46 -9.32 -8.11 17.89
N TRP A 47 -9.79 -7.22 18.76
CA TRP A 47 -11.22 -6.96 18.95
C TRP A 47 -11.68 -5.60 18.42
N VAL A 48 -10.76 -4.73 18.03
CA VAL A 48 -11.07 -3.39 17.54
C VAL A 48 -11.79 -3.44 16.18
N GLU A 49 -11.61 -4.54 15.43
CA GLU A 49 -12.19 -4.76 14.10
C GLU A 49 -13.71 -4.88 14.12
N LEU A 50 -14.32 -5.17 15.29
CA LEU A 50 -15.79 -5.09 15.45
C LEU A 50 -16.32 -3.66 15.33
N MET A 51 -15.45 -2.66 15.48
CA MET A 51 -15.78 -1.26 15.31
C MET A 51 -15.35 -0.80 13.91
N ALA A 52 -16.30 -0.24 13.15
CA ALA A 52 -15.98 0.37 11.87
C ALA A 52 -15.03 1.57 12.07
N ALA A 53 -13.98 1.65 11.26
CA ALA A 53 -13.03 2.75 11.33
C ALA A 53 -13.73 4.11 11.18
N ASP A 54 -14.79 4.21 10.39
CA ASP A 54 -15.57 5.44 10.18
C ASP A 54 -16.40 5.89 11.39
N ALA A 55 -16.68 4.97 12.33
CA ALA A 55 -17.46 5.28 13.53
C ALA A 55 -16.61 5.90 14.65
N VAL A 56 -15.29 5.76 14.60
CA VAL A 56 -14.39 6.28 15.64
C VAL A 56 -14.21 7.79 15.49
N PRO A 57 -14.21 8.60 16.55
CA PRO A 57 -13.80 10.00 16.44
C PRO A 57 -12.36 10.13 15.91
N ILE A 58 -12.08 11.12 15.04
CA ILE A 58 -10.75 11.34 14.47
C ILE A 58 -9.67 11.41 15.57
N ALA A 59 -9.96 12.12 16.66
CA ALA A 59 -9.08 12.25 17.82
C ALA A 59 -8.61 10.92 18.44
N ASP A 60 -9.44 9.87 18.37
CA ASP A 60 -9.20 8.57 19.01
C ASP A 60 -8.78 7.47 18.00
N LEU A 61 -8.77 7.77 16.69
CA LEU A 61 -8.32 6.82 15.68
C LEU A 61 -6.90 6.27 15.93
N PRO A 62 -5.88 7.09 16.25
CA PRO A 62 -4.54 6.55 16.49
C PRO A 62 -4.48 5.59 17.67
N LEU A 63 -5.31 5.81 18.70
CA LEU A 63 -5.43 4.90 19.83
C LEU A 63 -6.02 3.56 19.38
N ALA A 64 -7.11 3.57 18.60
CA ALA A 64 -7.70 2.35 18.06
C ALA A 64 -6.73 1.61 17.11
N MET A 65 -5.98 2.34 16.27
CA MET A 65 -4.99 1.77 15.36
C MET A 65 -3.92 0.94 16.06
N ALA A 66 -3.52 1.33 17.28
CA ALA A 66 -2.51 0.61 18.06
C ALA A 66 -2.90 -0.83 18.41
N HIS A 67 -4.20 -1.15 18.35
CA HIS A 67 -4.75 -2.47 18.66
C HIS A 67 -5.32 -3.20 17.44
N ALA A 68 -5.16 -2.63 16.25
CA ALA A 68 -5.84 -3.06 15.03
C ALA A 68 -4.92 -3.83 14.07
N ASP A 69 -5.53 -4.65 13.23
CA ASP A 69 -4.86 -5.28 12.10
C ASP A 69 -4.44 -4.27 11.02
N ALA A 70 -3.58 -4.73 10.10
CA ALA A 70 -3.05 -3.89 9.04
C ALA A 70 -4.13 -3.37 8.07
N ALA A 71 -5.24 -4.09 7.87
CA ALA A 71 -6.31 -3.65 6.98
C ALA A 71 -7.12 -2.51 7.59
N TRP A 72 -7.41 -2.60 8.88
CA TRP A 72 -8.08 -1.57 9.65
C TRP A 72 -7.20 -0.34 9.81
N GLN A 73 -5.91 -0.51 10.12
CA GLN A 73 -4.93 0.59 10.17
C GLN A 73 -4.87 1.39 8.87
N ARG A 74 -4.86 0.71 7.70
CA ARG A 74 -4.89 1.39 6.40
C ARG A 74 -6.15 2.22 6.19
N ARG A 75 -7.33 1.68 6.54
CA ARG A 75 -8.61 2.42 6.46
C ARG A 75 -8.61 3.64 7.37
N ALA A 76 -8.13 3.48 8.60
CA ALA A 76 -8.01 4.57 9.58
C ALA A 76 -7.07 5.68 9.07
N LEU A 77 -5.88 5.34 8.56
CA LEU A 77 -4.95 6.33 8.01
C LEU A 77 -5.50 7.07 6.79
N HIS A 78 -6.18 6.37 5.89
CA HIS A 78 -6.82 7.01 4.74
C HIS A 78 -7.88 8.03 5.21
N ARG A 79 -8.69 7.66 6.20
CA ARG A 79 -9.66 8.58 6.81
C ARG A 79 -8.97 9.76 7.50
N LEU A 80 -7.91 9.52 8.27
CA LEU A 80 -7.13 10.58 8.92
C LEU A 80 -6.60 11.59 7.91
N GLN A 81 -5.99 11.12 6.83
CA GLN A 81 -5.45 11.97 5.76
C GLN A 81 -6.55 12.83 5.09
N ALA A 82 -7.74 12.26 4.90
CA ALA A 82 -8.86 12.99 4.32
C ALA A 82 -9.40 14.10 5.25
N HIS A 83 -9.31 13.94 6.58
CA HIS A 83 -9.92 14.84 7.57
C HIS A 83 -8.92 15.73 8.32
N ALA A 84 -7.62 15.45 8.26
CA ALA A 84 -6.60 16.19 9.01
C ALA A 84 -6.59 17.69 8.67
N ARG A 85 -6.94 18.04 7.43
CA ARG A 85 -7.05 19.44 6.99
C ARG A 85 -8.30 20.15 7.51
N SER A 86 -9.40 19.42 7.72
CA SER A 86 -10.66 19.99 8.19
C SER A 86 -10.73 20.11 9.71
N GLU A 87 -9.96 19.31 10.45
CA GLU A 87 -9.96 19.30 11.93
C GLU A 87 -8.54 19.52 12.51
N PRO A 88 -7.86 20.65 12.24
CA PRO A 88 -6.46 20.84 12.65
C PRO A 88 -6.23 20.78 14.18
N ALA A 89 -7.29 20.98 14.98
CA ALA A 89 -7.25 20.89 16.44
C ALA A 89 -6.88 19.49 16.97
N VAL A 90 -6.96 18.43 16.15
CA VAL A 90 -6.55 17.09 16.59
C VAL A 90 -5.03 16.90 16.61
N LEU A 91 -4.27 17.69 15.84
CA LEU A 91 -2.81 17.52 15.72
C LEU A 91 -2.07 17.81 17.04
N PRO A 92 -2.36 18.91 17.76
CA PRO A 92 -1.74 19.16 19.07
C PRO A 92 -2.10 18.07 20.10
N LEU A 93 -3.33 17.55 20.06
CA LEU A 93 -3.78 16.46 20.94
C LEU A 93 -2.97 15.18 20.69
N TRP A 94 -2.79 14.78 19.43
CA TRP A 94 -1.98 13.61 19.10
C TRP A 94 -0.52 13.81 19.48
N ARG A 95 0.04 15.00 19.25
CA ARG A 95 1.42 15.32 19.66
C ARG A 95 1.58 15.25 21.17
N GLN A 96 0.59 15.71 21.95
CA GLN A 96 0.59 15.54 23.40
C GLN A 96 0.55 14.07 23.80
N ARG A 97 -0.42 13.29 23.29
CA ARG A 97 -0.57 11.86 23.63
C ARG A 97 0.66 11.03 23.23
N MET A 98 1.30 11.36 22.11
CA MET A 98 2.56 10.75 21.69
C MET A 98 3.68 10.95 22.73
N ARG A 99 3.75 12.13 23.37
CA ARG A 99 4.77 12.46 24.39
C ARG A 99 4.53 11.81 25.74
N GLU A 100 3.37 11.18 25.96
CA GLU A 100 3.04 10.48 27.21
C GLU A 100 3.79 9.13 27.33
N ASP A 101 4.61 8.76 26.34
CA ASP A 101 5.45 7.55 26.29
C ASP A 101 4.69 6.27 26.62
N ARG A 102 3.52 6.14 26.00
CA ARG A 102 2.64 4.99 26.12
C ARG A 102 2.92 3.98 25.00
N PRO A 103 2.55 2.69 25.15
CA PRO A 103 2.74 1.68 24.10
C PRO A 103 2.15 2.08 22.73
N GLU A 104 1.13 2.95 22.73
CA GLU A 104 0.40 3.43 21.56
C GLU A 104 1.06 4.64 20.88
N ALA A 105 2.10 5.23 21.48
CA ALA A 105 2.83 6.40 20.95
C ALA A 105 3.24 6.27 19.47
N PRO A 106 3.70 5.09 18.97
CA PRO A 106 4.02 4.94 17.55
C PRO A 106 2.83 5.13 16.60
N SER A 107 1.61 4.80 17.04
CA SER A 107 0.40 5.00 16.22
C SER A 107 0.04 6.47 16.11
N PHE A 108 0.23 7.25 17.18
CA PHE A 108 0.13 8.71 17.13
C PHE A 108 1.21 9.32 16.25
N ALA A 109 2.45 8.84 16.35
CA ALA A 109 3.55 9.30 15.51
C ALA A 109 3.30 9.03 14.02
N ALA A 110 2.85 7.82 13.66
CA ALA A 110 2.46 7.48 12.29
C ALA A 110 1.32 8.36 11.78
N SER A 111 0.30 8.61 12.62
CA SER A 111 -0.85 9.46 12.26
C SER A 111 -0.44 10.91 12.04
N LEU A 112 0.49 11.44 12.85
CA LEU A 112 1.07 12.77 12.66
C LEU A 112 1.86 12.83 11.34
N LEU A 113 2.78 11.89 11.10
CA LEU A 113 3.60 11.85 9.88
C LEU A 113 2.76 11.70 8.61
N CYS A 114 1.62 11.01 8.68
CA CYS A 114 0.68 10.91 7.55
C CYS A 114 -0.18 12.16 7.35
N SER A 115 -0.34 13.01 8.37
CA SER A 115 -1.26 14.16 8.37
C SER A 115 -0.57 15.51 8.21
N LEU A 116 0.68 15.62 8.67
CA LEU A 116 1.46 16.85 8.64
C LEU A 116 1.98 17.12 7.23
N ASP A 117 1.92 18.39 6.85
CA ASP A 117 2.56 18.87 5.63
C ASP A 117 4.04 19.17 5.89
N GLY A 118 4.94 18.42 5.22
CA GLY A 118 6.38 18.63 5.28
C GLY A 118 6.84 19.97 4.72
N ALA A 119 6.01 20.64 3.91
CA ALA A 119 6.27 21.96 3.36
C ALA A 119 5.93 23.11 4.31
N ASN A 120 5.21 22.84 5.40
CA ASN A 120 4.82 23.86 6.35
C ASN A 120 5.86 23.95 7.49
N PRO A 121 6.59 25.07 7.64
CA PRO A 121 7.56 25.25 8.72
C PRO A 121 6.97 25.08 10.13
N GLU A 122 5.68 25.40 10.32
CA GLU A 122 5.01 25.22 11.61
C GLU A 122 4.90 23.74 12.02
N HIS A 123 4.93 22.83 11.06
CA HIS A 123 4.87 21.39 11.28
C HIS A 123 6.25 20.78 11.56
N ALA A 124 7.36 21.46 11.23
CA ALA A 124 8.71 20.90 11.27
C ALA A 124 9.03 20.25 12.64
N ALA A 125 8.82 20.98 13.74
CA ALA A 125 9.07 20.47 15.08
C ALA A 125 8.19 19.26 15.46
N ALA A 126 6.96 19.19 14.95
CA ALA A 126 6.09 18.04 15.19
C ALA A 126 6.53 16.83 14.36
N ILE A 127 7.01 17.04 13.13
CA ILE A 127 7.58 16.01 12.27
C ILE A 127 8.84 15.42 12.88
N ASP A 128 9.74 16.25 13.42
CA ASP A 128 10.99 15.77 14.02
C ASP A 128 10.76 14.92 15.27
N GLU A 129 9.84 15.36 16.14
CA GLU A 129 9.42 14.57 17.31
C GLU A 129 8.77 13.25 16.91
N ALA A 130 7.83 13.30 15.95
CA ALA A 130 7.15 12.09 15.47
C ALA A 130 8.14 11.14 14.77
N THR A 131 9.12 11.67 14.05
CA THR A 131 10.19 10.89 13.42
C THR A 131 10.96 10.09 14.47
N SER A 132 11.37 10.72 15.57
CA SER A 132 12.14 10.04 16.62
C SER A 132 11.34 8.91 17.27
N VAL A 133 10.06 9.12 17.57
CA VAL A 133 9.19 8.11 18.19
C VAL A 133 8.89 6.98 17.20
N TRP A 134 8.63 7.32 15.95
CA TRP A 134 8.24 6.35 14.93
C TRP A 134 9.41 5.44 14.51
N LEU A 135 10.61 5.98 14.33
CA LEU A 135 11.79 5.20 13.92
C LEU A 135 12.24 4.19 14.99
N ASP A 136 11.94 4.43 16.27
CA ASP A 136 12.20 3.47 17.35
C ASP A 136 11.30 2.23 17.24
N ARG A 137 10.02 2.43 16.89
CA ARG A 137 9.01 1.38 16.79
C ARG A 137 8.08 1.59 15.59
N PRO A 138 8.54 1.31 14.36
CA PRO A 138 7.82 1.64 13.15
C PRO A 138 6.50 0.86 13.02
N VAL A 139 5.43 1.58 12.70
CA VAL A 139 4.10 1.02 12.38
C VAL A 139 3.58 1.67 11.11
N CYS A 140 2.78 0.94 10.32
CA CYS A 140 2.23 1.44 9.04
C CYS A 140 3.32 1.96 8.08
N GLU A 141 4.46 1.26 7.98
CA GLU A 141 5.67 1.73 7.26
C GLU A 141 5.40 2.19 5.83
N VAL A 142 4.60 1.44 5.08
CA VAL A 142 4.23 1.80 3.70
C VAL A 142 3.54 3.16 3.66
N GLN A 143 2.51 3.36 4.48
CA GLN A 143 1.71 4.59 4.49
C GLN A 143 2.53 5.79 4.94
N VAL A 144 3.38 5.61 5.96
CA VAL A 144 4.23 6.67 6.49
C VAL A 144 5.27 7.09 5.45
N LEU A 145 5.99 6.13 4.84
CA LEU A 145 6.99 6.44 3.80
C LEU A 145 6.36 7.11 2.58
N GLU A 146 5.20 6.64 2.11
CA GLU A 146 4.48 7.27 1.00
C GLU A 146 3.99 8.68 1.34
N SER A 147 3.59 8.93 2.59
CA SER A 147 3.13 10.25 3.02
C SER A 147 4.27 11.25 3.13
N VAL A 148 5.38 10.84 3.75
CA VAL A 148 6.53 11.70 4.02
C VAL A 148 7.37 11.94 2.77
N PHE A 149 7.57 10.94 1.92
CA PHE A 149 8.49 11.01 0.77
C PHE A 149 7.84 10.77 -0.60
N GLY A 150 6.54 10.47 -0.67
CA GLY A 150 5.84 10.25 -1.96
C GLY A 150 5.49 11.54 -2.71
N ARG A 151 5.61 12.71 -2.07
CA ARG A 151 5.34 14.04 -2.65
C ARG A 151 6.53 14.98 -2.50
N ALA A 152 7.71 14.53 -2.89
CA ALA A 152 8.92 15.33 -2.70
C ALA A 152 9.13 16.34 -3.84
N ASP A 153 8.41 17.46 -3.80
CA ASP A 153 8.93 18.73 -4.34
C ASP A 153 9.31 19.56 -3.11
N GLN A 154 10.57 19.49 -2.65
CA GLN A 154 11.23 20.48 -1.75
C GLN A 154 12.59 20.02 -1.21
N THR A 155 13.46 20.99 -0.90
CA THR A 155 14.82 20.83 -0.36
C THR A 155 14.86 20.24 1.05
N ASP A 156 13.90 20.57 1.92
CA ASP A 156 13.80 20.06 3.31
C ASP A 156 13.51 18.55 3.39
N VAL A 157 13.17 17.93 2.27
CA VAL A 157 12.95 16.49 2.17
C VAL A 157 14.28 15.73 2.13
N GLU A 158 15.36 16.31 1.60
CA GLU A 158 16.62 15.57 1.38
C GLU A 158 17.32 15.24 2.70
N GLU A 159 17.49 16.20 3.62
CA GLU A 159 18.12 15.94 4.92
C GLU A 159 17.35 14.88 5.74
N ARG A 160 16.02 14.96 5.70
CA ARG A 160 15.15 13.97 6.34
C ARG A 160 15.28 12.60 5.68
N LEU A 161 15.33 12.55 4.35
CA LEU A 161 15.51 11.32 3.59
C LEU A 161 16.85 10.67 3.94
N GLU A 162 17.94 11.43 3.99
CA GLU A 162 19.26 10.93 4.41
C GLU A 162 19.26 10.39 5.84
N LEU A 163 18.66 11.13 6.78
CA LEU A 163 18.51 10.70 8.17
C LEU A 163 17.77 9.35 8.27
N TRP A 164 16.60 9.26 7.63
CA TRP A 164 15.77 8.05 7.66
C TRP A 164 16.46 6.88 6.97
N THR A 165 17.11 7.12 5.83
CA THR A 165 17.86 6.09 5.10
C THR A 165 18.95 5.49 5.99
N ARG A 166 19.74 6.34 6.66
CA ARG A 166 20.81 5.89 7.56
C ARG A 166 20.29 5.05 8.72
N ILE A 167 19.19 5.45 9.35
CA ILE A 167 18.60 4.71 10.48
C ILE A 167 17.95 3.40 9.99
N ALA A 168 17.24 3.44 8.87
CA ALA A 168 16.58 2.28 8.27
C ALA A 168 17.58 1.20 7.82
N LEU A 169 18.77 1.59 7.33
CA LEU A 169 19.85 0.63 7.03
C LEU A 169 20.33 -0.16 8.25
N ALA A 170 20.24 0.42 9.45
CA ALA A 170 20.58 -0.26 10.71
C ALA A 170 19.46 -1.17 11.23
N SER A 171 18.28 -1.15 10.60
CA SER A 171 17.16 -2.04 10.94
C SER A 171 17.46 -3.50 10.57
N PRO A 172 16.76 -4.49 11.18
CA PRO A 172 16.98 -5.90 10.90
C PRO A 172 16.92 -6.24 9.40
N PRO A 173 17.89 -7.03 8.87
CA PRO A 173 17.84 -7.48 7.49
C PRO A 173 16.53 -8.21 7.19
N GLY A 174 15.85 -7.80 6.11
CA GLY A 174 14.55 -8.33 5.72
C GLY A 174 13.35 -7.54 6.23
N SER A 175 13.53 -6.52 7.08
CA SER A 175 12.47 -5.56 7.36
C SER A 175 12.15 -4.70 6.13
N LEU A 176 10.94 -4.14 6.08
CA LEU A 176 10.52 -3.25 5.00
C LEU A 176 11.41 -2.01 4.94
N LEU A 177 11.69 -1.38 6.09
CA LEU A 177 12.58 -0.23 6.18
C LEU A 177 14.00 -0.53 5.66
N HIS A 178 14.59 -1.66 6.04
CA HIS A 178 15.91 -2.03 5.54
C HIS A 178 15.89 -2.22 4.02
N ALA A 179 14.89 -2.94 3.49
CA ALA A 179 14.75 -3.15 2.05
C ALA A 179 14.54 -1.83 1.27
N TRP A 180 13.72 -0.93 1.80
CA TRP A 180 13.50 0.40 1.22
C TRP A 180 14.78 1.23 1.19
N ALA A 181 15.51 1.29 2.30
CA ALA A 181 16.72 2.10 2.39
C ALA A 181 17.87 1.54 1.55
N ALA A 182 18.05 0.21 1.53
CA ALA A 182 19.03 -0.44 0.68
C ALA A 182 18.73 -0.19 -0.81
N GLY A 183 17.47 -0.30 -1.21
CA GLY A 183 17.06 -0.01 -2.59
C GLY A 183 17.24 1.45 -2.97
N LEU A 184 17.00 2.38 -2.05
CA LEU A 184 17.19 3.81 -2.29
C LEU A 184 18.66 4.15 -2.56
N GLU A 185 19.60 3.55 -1.81
CA GLU A 185 21.05 3.72 -2.05
C GLU A 185 21.45 3.27 -3.47
N ILE A 186 20.94 2.12 -3.92
CA ILE A 186 21.23 1.59 -5.27
C ILE A 186 20.72 2.56 -6.34
N VAL A 187 19.49 3.08 -6.18
CA VAL A 187 18.90 4.06 -7.12
C VAL A 187 19.69 5.36 -7.12
N LYS A 188 20.03 5.90 -5.94
CA LYS A 188 20.79 7.15 -5.81
C LYS A 188 22.17 7.04 -6.46
N ARG A 189 22.85 5.90 -6.29
CA ARG A 189 24.17 5.62 -6.90
C ARG A 189 24.11 5.24 -8.37
N ARG A 190 22.91 4.99 -8.91
CA ARG A 190 22.67 4.51 -10.28
C ARG A 190 23.39 3.18 -10.56
N GLU A 191 23.44 2.32 -9.56
CA GLU A 191 24.05 1.00 -9.66
C GLU A 191 23.07 -0.03 -10.25
N PRO A 192 23.54 -1.02 -11.01
CA PRO A 192 22.71 -2.15 -11.41
C PRO A 192 22.26 -2.96 -10.18
N TRP A 193 20.97 -3.27 -10.10
CA TRP A 193 20.43 -4.07 -9.01
C TRP A 193 20.87 -5.54 -9.12
N PRO A 194 21.55 -6.12 -8.12
CA PRO A 194 21.86 -7.55 -8.11
C PRO A 194 20.58 -8.40 -8.08
N LEU A 195 20.59 -9.57 -8.74
CA LEU A 195 19.40 -10.43 -8.87
C LEU A 195 18.80 -10.83 -7.51
N ASP A 196 19.64 -11.11 -6.51
CA ASP A 196 19.17 -11.44 -5.16
C ASP A 196 18.48 -10.27 -4.47
N VAL A 197 19.00 -9.06 -4.69
CA VAL A 197 18.42 -7.82 -4.14
C VAL A 197 17.10 -7.50 -4.84
N GLN A 198 17.00 -7.70 -6.16
CA GLN A 198 15.72 -7.57 -6.87
C GLN A 198 14.65 -8.49 -6.24
N ARG A 199 15.00 -9.76 -6.01
CA ARG A 199 14.08 -10.75 -5.43
C ARG A 199 13.69 -10.44 -3.99
N SER A 200 14.63 -10.02 -3.15
CA SER A 200 14.32 -9.62 -1.76
C SER A 200 13.45 -8.36 -1.73
N THR A 201 13.74 -7.39 -2.60
CA THR A 201 12.97 -6.14 -2.74
C THR A 201 11.55 -6.41 -3.20
N MET A 202 11.36 -7.25 -4.23
CA MET A 202 10.03 -7.64 -4.71
C MET A 202 9.20 -8.39 -3.67
N LYS A 203 9.84 -9.13 -2.76
CA LYS A 203 9.17 -9.82 -1.64
C LYS A 203 8.82 -8.90 -0.47
N ALA A 204 9.67 -7.93 -0.17
CA ALA A 204 9.54 -7.09 1.02
C ALA A 204 8.72 -5.82 0.77
N LEU A 205 8.76 -5.26 -0.45
CA LEU A 205 8.19 -3.95 -0.76
C LEU A 205 6.90 -4.04 -1.60
N PRO A 206 5.97 -3.08 -1.46
CA PRO A 206 4.79 -2.98 -2.30
C PRO A 206 5.13 -2.96 -3.80
N ALA A 207 4.34 -3.68 -4.60
CA ALA A 207 4.59 -3.84 -6.04
C ALA A 207 4.74 -2.50 -6.78
N ARG A 208 3.91 -1.53 -6.43
CA ARG A 208 3.95 -0.18 -6.99
C ARG A 208 5.28 0.54 -6.79
N TRP A 209 6.02 0.26 -5.73
CA TRP A 209 7.28 0.96 -5.46
C TRP A 209 8.34 0.59 -6.48
N TRP A 210 8.40 -0.67 -6.88
CA TRP A 210 9.41 -1.15 -7.83
C TRP A 210 8.88 -1.31 -9.26
N SER A 211 7.63 -0.92 -9.54
CA SER A 211 7.01 -1.10 -10.86
C SER A 211 7.81 -0.48 -12.01
N SER A 212 8.44 0.67 -11.79
CA SER A 212 9.32 1.32 -12.78
C SER A 212 10.55 0.51 -13.18
N PHE A 213 10.96 -0.44 -12.34
CA PHE A 213 12.08 -1.34 -12.60
C PHE A 213 11.61 -2.74 -13.04
N ALA A 214 10.31 -3.02 -12.91
CA ALA A 214 9.73 -4.36 -13.05
C ALA A 214 10.04 -5.01 -14.40
N GLY A 215 9.98 -4.24 -15.50
CA GLY A 215 10.30 -4.77 -16.84
C GLY A 215 11.73 -5.26 -16.94
N GLN A 216 12.70 -4.44 -16.51
CA GLN A 216 14.12 -4.82 -16.51
C GLN A 216 14.39 -5.99 -15.57
N TRP A 217 13.80 -5.97 -14.37
CA TRP A 217 14.01 -7.05 -13.39
C TRP A 217 13.42 -8.36 -13.88
N LEU A 218 12.24 -8.35 -14.49
CA LEU A 218 11.62 -9.55 -15.05
C LEU A 218 12.52 -10.22 -16.09
N VAL A 219 13.01 -9.45 -17.07
CA VAL A 219 13.92 -9.96 -18.12
C VAL A 219 15.20 -10.51 -17.50
N ALA A 220 15.77 -9.80 -16.52
CA ALA A 220 16.99 -10.24 -15.83
C ALA A 220 16.78 -11.56 -15.06
N GLN A 221 15.63 -11.75 -14.41
CA GLN A 221 15.29 -13.00 -13.74
C GLN A 221 15.06 -14.14 -14.75
N LEU A 222 14.31 -13.89 -15.83
CA LEU A 222 14.03 -14.85 -16.90
C LEU A 222 15.29 -15.38 -17.58
N ALA A 223 16.34 -14.54 -17.69
CA ALA A 223 17.62 -14.91 -18.28
C ALA A 223 18.38 -16.01 -17.51
N THR A 224 18.05 -16.25 -16.24
CA THR A 224 18.76 -17.23 -15.38
C THR A 224 17.86 -18.39 -14.98
N HIS A 225 18.45 -19.58 -14.80
CA HIS A 225 17.67 -20.74 -14.32
C HIS A 225 17.11 -20.51 -12.91
N SER A 226 17.91 -19.96 -11.99
CA SER A 226 17.49 -19.66 -10.62
C SER A 226 16.40 -18.58 -10.55
N GLY A 227 16.44 -17.59 -11.43
CA GLY A 227 15.40 -16.57 -11.53
C GLY A 227 14.10 -17.14 -12.08
N ARG A 228 14.15 -18.00 -13.11
CA ARG A 228 12.97 -18.72 -13.62
C ARG A 228 12.28 -19.58 -12.56
N VAL A 229 13.03 -20.42 -11.85
CA VAL A 229 12.48 -21.24 -10.75
C VAL A 229 11.82 -20.36 -9.68
N TRP A 230 12.43 -19.21 -9.36
CA TRP A 230 11.83 -18.26 -8.42
C TRP A 230 10.55 -17.60 -8.94
N LEU A 231 10.49 -17.26 -10.23
CA LEU A 231 9.31 -16.67 -10.88
C LEU A 231 8.12 -17.63 -10.94
N GLU A 232 8.36 -18.95 -11.00
CA GLU A 232 7.29 -19.97 -10.94
C GLU A 232 6.50 -19.86 -9.63
N GLU A 233 7.17 -19.54 -8.52
CA GLU A 233 6.55 -19.42 -7.20
C GLU A 233 6.09 -17.99 -6.88
N PHE A 234 6.77 -16.98 -7.39
CA PHE A 234 6.50 -15.58 -7.05
C PHE A 234 5.23 -15.05 -7.74
N ARG A 235 4.12 -15.03 -7.00
CA ARG A 235 2.85 -14.46 -7.46
C ARG A 235 2.90 -12.93 -7.52
N CYS A 236 2.80 -12.38 -8.73
CA CYS A 236 2.72 -10.96 -8.98
C CYS A 236 1.83 -10.69 -10.21
N ALA A 237 1.00 -9.66 -10.14
CA ALA A 237 0.23 -9.15 -11.28
C ALA A 237 1.14 -8.43 -12.30
N TRP A 238 2.04 -9.17 -12.96
CA TRP A 238 2.99 -8.64 -13.93
C TRP A 238 2.35 -7.76 -15.03
N PRO A 239 1.19 -8.13 -15.61
CA PRO A 239 0.49 -7.24 -16.54
C PRO A 239 0.19 -5.86 -15.93
N ALA A 240 -0.24 -5.80 -14.67
CA ALA A 240 -0.54 -4.56 -13.98
C ALA A 240 0.72 -3.74 -13.64
N GLN A 241 1.84 -4.40 -13.32
CA GLN A 241 3.08 -3.70 -12.97
C GLN A 241 3.79 -3.14 -14.20
N LEU A 242 3.76 -3.84 -15.34
CA LEU A 242 4.45 -3.41 -16.56
C LEU A 242 3.63 -2.44 -17.40
N ALA A 243 2.30 -2.55 -17.40
CA ALA A 243 1.42 -1.74 -18.24
C ALA A 243 0.92 -0.44 -17.56
N ARG A 244 1.71 0.09 -16.62
CA ARG A 244 1.45 1.41 -16.02
C ARG A 244 1.57 2.50 -17.10
N PRO A 245 0.76 3.56 -17.07
CA PRO A 245 0.82 4.64 -18.06
C PRO A 245 2.19 5.29 -18.17
N VAL A 246 2.55 5.70 -19.39
CA VAL A 246 3.72 6.55 -19.63
C VAL A 246 3.56 7.85 -18.84
N GLY A 247 4.61 8.29 -18.15
CA GLY A 247 4.58 9.53 -17.38
C GLY A 247 4.00 9.39 -15.96
N GLU A 248 3.47 8.21 -15.60
CA GLU A 248 3.04 7.98 -14.21
C GLU A 248 4.23 8.15 -13.26
N ARG A 249 4.07 8.91 -12.17
CA ARG A 249 5.15 9.11 -11.20
C ARG A 249 5.60 7.79 -10.58
N ILE A 250 6.91 7.63 -10.40
CA ILE A 250 7.47 6.52 -9.63
C ILE A 250 6.94 6.58 -8.20
N ALA A 251 6.42 5.46 -7.69
CA ALA A 251 5.85 5.40 -6.35
C ALA A 251 6.88 5.04 -5.26
N TYR A 252 8.13 4.74 -5.63
CA TYR A 252 9.20 4.47 -4.67
C TYR A 252 9.47 5.72 -3.81
N PRO A 253 9.21 5.68 -2.49
CA PRO A 253 9.35 6.87 -1.65
C PRO A 253 10.79 7.39 -1.64
N GLY A 254 10.97 8.67 -1.96
CA GLY A 254 12.29 9.31 -2.06
C GLY A 254 12.97 9.22 -3.42
N VAL A 255 12.34 8.59 -4.42
CA VAL A 255 12.86 8.55 -5.80
C VAL A 255 11.99 9.41 -6.71
N GLN A 256 12.63 10.28 -7.49
CA GLN A 256 11.96 11.05 -8.54
C GLN A 256 12.07 10.34 -9.89
N GLY A 257 11.00 10.42 -10.67
CA GLY A 257 10.99 9.93 -12.04
C GLY A 257 9.59 9.55 -12.50
N GLN A 258 9.53 9.00 -13.70
CA GLN A 258 8.30 8.59 -14.35
C GLN A 258 8.42 7.19 -14.93
N HIS A 259 7.30 6.49 -14.98
CA HIS A 259 7.17 5.18 -15.59
C HIS A 259 7.30 5.32 -17.11
N ALA A 260 8.12 4.45 -17.72
CA ALA A 260 8.38 4.46 -19.16
C ALA A 260 7.21 3.94 -20.01
N GLY A 261 6.16 3.43 -19.36
CA GLY A 261 5.11 2.66 -20.01
C GLY A 261 5.48 1.19 -20.18
N PHE A 262 4.68 0.49 -20.99
CA PHE A 262 4.98 -0.88 -21.40
C PHE A 262 6.08 -0.89 -22.46
N THR A 263 7.13 -1.68 -22.27
CA THR A 263 8.33 -1.68 -23.14
C THR A 263 8.81 -3.07 -23.54
N GLN A 264 8.11 -4.14 -23.15
CA GLN A 264 8.54 -5.52 -23.41
C GLN A 264 8.07 -6.00 -24.77
N ASP A 265 8.82 -6.92 -25.37
CA ASP A 265 8.53 -7.57 -26.65
C ASP A 265 8.42 -9.09 -26.49
N VAL A 266 8.01 -9.80 -27.54
CA VAL A 266 7.91 -11.28 -27.49
C VAL A 266 9.26 -11.94 -27.19
N ASP A 267 10.36 -11.39 -27.72
CA ASP A 267 11.69 -11.96 -27.57
C ASP A 267 12.19 -11.88 -26.12
N SER A 268 11.95 -10.75 -25.44
CA SER A 268 12.33 -10.54 -24.04
C SER A 268 11.55 -11.45 -23.08
N LEU A 269 10.35 -11.87 -23.48
CA LEU A 269 9.46 -12.73 -22.69
C LEU A 269 9.48 -14.20 -23.11
N MET A 270 10.21 -14.58 -24.16
CA MET A 270 10.21 -15.95 -24.70
C MET A 270 10.53 -17.02 -23.64
N ALA A 271 11.39 -16.70 -22.68
CA ALA A 271 11.79 -17.59 -21.59
C ALA A 271 10.64 -17.93 -20.61
N VAL A 272 9.51 -17.22 -20.65
CA VAL A 272 8.28 -17.57 -19.92
C VAL A 272 7.78 -18.97 -20.32
N ASN A 273 7.98 -19.37 -21.58
CA ASN A 273 7.58 -20.69 -22.07
C ASN A 273 8.40 -21.84 -21.48
N LEU A 274 9.50 -21.54 -20.79
CA LEU A 274 10.34 -22.53 -20.09
C LEU A 274 9.91 -22.75 -18.64
N LEU A 275 8.92 -21.99 -18.14
CA LEU A 275 8.48 -22.06 -16.75
C LEU A 275 7.54 -23.25 -16.53
N ASN A 276 7.81 -23.98 -15.45
CA ASN A 276 6.89 -25.00 -14.94
C ASN A 276 5.63 -24.34 -14.34
N ASP A 277 4.62 -25.17 -14.10
CA ASP A 277 3.41 -24.71 -13.44
C ASP A 277 3.70 -24.37 -11.97
N GLY A 278 3.34 -23.14 -11.59
CA GLY A 278 3.49 -22.60 -10.24
C GLY A 278 2.53 -21.43 -10.02
N ALA A 279 2.54 -20.85 -8.82
CA ALA A 279 1.61 -19.78 -8.44
C ALA A 279 1.83 -18.46 -9.22
N GLY A 280 3.07 -18.20 -9.68
CA GLY A 280 3.43 -17.02 -10.47
C GLY A 280 3.24 -17.20 -11.97
N THR A 281 3.35 -18.44 -12.46
CA THR A 281 3.34 -18.78 -13.89
C THR A 281 2.12 -18.27 -14.67
N PRO A 282 0.86 -18.32 -14.15
CA PRO A 282 -0.30 -17.82 -14.89
C PRO A 282 -0.19 -16.35 -15.31
N PHE A 283 0.33 -15.48 -14.44
CA PHE A 283 0.48 -14.06 -14.74
C PHE A 283 1.54 -13.80 -15.81
N LEU A 284 2.61 -14.59 -15.81
CA LEU A 284 3.69 -14.49 -16.79
C LEU A 284 3.25 -15.02 -18.15
N ARG A 285 2.49 -16.13 -18.19
CA ARG A 285 1.91 -16.64 -19.44
C ARG A 285 0.90 -15.68 -20.02
N ASP A 286 0.05 -15.07 -19.19
CA ASP A 286 -0.87 -14.02 -19.64
C ASP A 286 -0.12 -12.80 -20.20
N LEU A 287 0.99 -12.40 -19.56
CA LEU A 287 1.87 -11.35 -20.07
C LEU A 287 2.50 -11.71 -21.43
N TYR A 288 2.94 -12.95 -21.62
CA TYR A 288 3.44 -13.41 -22.92
C TYR A 288 2.33 -13.40 -23.98
N ASP A 289 1.17 -13.97 -23.67
CA ASP A 289 0.03 -14.10 -24.59
C ASP A 289 -0.50 -12.73 -25.04
N MET A 290 -0.56 -11.72 -24.14
CA MET A 290 -0.97 -10.36 -24.52
C MET A 290 0.02 -9.68 -25.47
N VAL A 291 1.33 -9.83 -25.22
CA VAL A 291 2.36 -9.21 -26.08
C VAL A 291 2.42 -9.93 -27.43
N TYR A 292 2.37 -11.26 -27.41
CA TYR A 292 2.33 -12.06 -28.63
C TYR A 292 1.16 -11.70 -29.53
N ALA A 293 -0.05 -11.57 -28.96
CA ALA A 293 -1.22 -11.19 -29.72
C ALA A 293 -1.11 -9.77 -30.31
N MET A 294 -0.60 -8.82 -29.50
CA MET A 294 -0.39 -7.44 -29.95
C MET A 294 0.61 -7.34 -31.10
N GLU A 295 1.78 -7.99 -31.00
CA GLU A 295 2.83 -7.91 -32.03
C GLU A 295 2.49 -8.64 -33.33
N ASN A 296 1.58 -9.62 -33.28
CA ASN A 296 1.16 -10.40 -34.44
C ASN A 296 -0.22 -9.95 -35.00
N ASP A 297 -0.72 -8.78 -34.59
CA ASP A 297 -2.02 -8.25 -35.01
C ASP A 297 -3.20 -9.25 -34.83
N LEU A 298 -3.15 -10.05 -33.76
CA LEU A 298 -4.20 -11.01 -33.43
C LEU A 298 -5.32 -10.35 -32.61
N PRO A 299 -6.54 -10.92 -32.59
CA PRO A 299 -7.59 -10.46 -31.68
C PRO A 299 -7.13 -10.46 -30.23
N VAL A 300 -7.52 -9.44 -29.45
CA VAL A 300 -7.16 -9.32 -28.03
C VAL A 300 -7.61 -10.57 -27.28
N PRO A 301 -6.68 -11.31 -26.65
CA PRO A 301 -7.00 -12.59 -26.03
C PRO A 301 -7.77 -12.38 -24.73
N SER A 302 -8.65 -13.34 -24.41
CA SER A 302 -9.20 -13.48 -23.07
C SER A 302 -8.22 -14.28 -22.21
N LEU A 303 -7.74 -13.68 -21.12
CA LEU A 303 -6.62 -14.19 -20.32
C LEU A 303 -7.06 -14.84 -19.01
N ARG A 304 -6.17 -15.63 -18.41
CA ARG A 304 -6.49 -16.58 -17.32
C ARG A 304 -6.66 -15.88 -15.97
N THR A 305 -5.78 -14.93 -15.67
CA THR A 305 -5.73 -14.20 -14.39
C THR A 305 -6.73 -13.05 -14.37
N HIS A 306 -6.98 -12.44 -15.52
CA HIS A 306 -8.03 -11.45 -15.70
C HIS A 306 -8.46 -11.41 -17.17
N PRO A 307 -9.77 -11.55 -17.49
CA PRO A 307 -10.24 -11.78 -18.86
C PRO A 307 -9.93 -10.62 -19.82
N PHE A 308 -9.78 -9.41 -19.28
CA PHE A 308 -9.50 -8.20 -20.06
C PHE A 308 -8.03 -7.73 -19.99
N ALA A 309 -7.12 -8.51 -19.38
CA ALA A 309 -5.73 -8.11 -19.22
C ALA A 309 -5.04 -7.79 -20.55
N GLY A 310 -5.43 -8.44 -21.65
CA GLY A 310 -4.86 -8.22 -22.98
C GLY A 310 -4.97 -6.77 -23.46
N TRP A 311 -6.00 -6.04 -23.04
CA TRP A 311 -6.18 -4.63 -23.40
C TRP A 311 -5.06 -3.72 -22.87
N LEU A 312 -4.38 -4.11 -21.79
CA LEU A 312 -3.38 -3.26 -21.12
C LEU A 312 -2.22 -2.80 -22.03
N VAL A 313 -1.86 -3.57 -23.06
CA VAL A 313 -0.81 -3.21 -24.03
C VAL A 313 -1.34 -2.45 -25.26
N HIS A 314 -2.65 -2.31 -25.40
CA HIS A 314 -3.25 -1.52 -26.48
C HIS A 314 -3.47 -0.05 -26.05
N PRO A 315 -3.48 0.89 -27.00
CA PRO A 315 -3.93 2.25 -26.74
C PRO A 315 -5.37 2.28 -26.22
N VAL A 316 -5.65 3.15 -25.24
CA VAL A 316 -6.93 3.16 -24.50
C VAL A 316 -8.10 3.53 -25.41
N GLU A 317 -7.84 4.21 -26.52
CA GLU A 317 -8.82 4.60 -27.53
C GLU A 317 -9.49 3.39 -28.21
N HIS A 318 -8.83 2.23 -28.20
CA HIS A 318 -9.35 1.00 -28.77
C HIS A 318 -10.07 0.11 -27.76
N TRP A 319 -10.07 0.48 -26.49
CA TRP A 319 -10.61 -0.35 -25.43
C TRP A 319 -12.14 -0.38 -25.46
N PRO A 320 -12.77 -1.49 -25.03
CA PRO A 320 -14.18 -1.48 -24.72
C PRO A 320 -14.47 -0.59 -23.50
N THR A 321 -15.72 -0.16 -23.35
CA THR A 321 -16.17 0.51 -22.13
C THR A 321 -16.15 -0.48 -20.97
N PHE A 322 -15.42 -0.15 -19.91
CA PHE A 322 -15.35 -0.94 -18.69
C PHE A 322 -16.23 -0.33 -17.61
N GLU A 323 -17.21 -1.11 -17.15
CA GLU A 323 -17.99 -0.79 -15.95
C GLU A 323 -17.19 -1.11 -14.67
N PRO A 324 -17.54 -0.54 -13.49
CA PRO A 324 -16.81 -0.74 -12.24
C PRO A 324 -16.65 -2.20 -11.82
N GLU A 325 -17.53 -3.09 -12.26
CA GLU A 325 -17.48 -4.53 -12.01
C GLU A 325 -16.19 -5.17 -12.54
N VAL A 326 -15.49 -4.55 -13.49
CA VAL A 326 -14.18 -5.02 -13.97
C VAL A 326 -13.16 -5.16 -12.83
N MET A 327 -13.28 -4.35 -11.77
CA MET A 327 -12.40 -4.44 -10.60
C MET A 327 -12.67 -5.67 -9.72
N ALA A 328 -13.85 -6.27 -9.82
CA ALA A 328 -14.26 -7.45 -9.04
C ALA A 328 -14.02 -8.77 -9.79
N ILE A 329 -13.63 -8.73 -11.06
CA ILE A 329 -13.40 -9.90 -11.90
C ILE A 329 -11.91 -10.25 -11.88
N GLY A 330 -11.58 -11.54 -11.72
CA GLY A 330 -10.19 -12.01 -11.81
C GLY A 330 -9.27 -11.36 -10.77
N ASP A 331 -8.07 -10.99 -11.19
CA ASP A 331 -7.09 -10.33 -10.33
C ASP A 331 -7.39 -8.83 -10.14
N ALA A 332 -7.50 -8.40 -8.89
CA ALA A 332 -7.94 -7.06 -8.51
C ALA A 332 -6.95 -5.95 -8.93
N ASP A 333 -5.64 -6.21 -8.95
CA ASP A 333 -4.65 -5.21 -9.35
C ASP A 333 -4.74 -4.92 -10.85
N ILE A 334 -5.01 -5.95 -11.65
CA ILE A 334 -5.26 -5.82 -13.09
C ILE A 334 -6.57 -5.07 -13.33
N GLY A 335 -7.65 -5.46 -12.65
CA GLY A 335 -8.97 -4.82 -12.77
C GLY A 335 -8.93 -3.34 -12.37
N ALA A 336 -8.25 -3.00 -11.27
CA ALA A 336 -8.08 -1.62 -10.83
C ALA A 336 -7.30 -0.77 -11.84
N LEU A 337 -6.26 -1.32 -12.47
CA LEU A 337 -5.50 -0.61 -13.50
C LEU A 337 -6.33 -0.39 -14.77
N LEU A 338 -7.07 -1.41 -15.23
CA LEU A 338 -7.96 -1.31 -16.38
C LEU A 338 -9.01 -0.22 -16.17
N TYR A 339 -9.71 -0.27 -15.04
CA TYR A 339 -10.72 0.73 -14.68
C TYR A 339 -10.09 2.13 -14.58
N GLY A 340 -8.99 2.27 -13.85
CA GLY A 340 -8.33 3.56 -13.65
C GLY A 340 -7.84 4.21 -14.94
N ARG A 341 -7.27 3.42 -15.86
CA ARG A 341 -6.83 3.92 -17.18
C ARG A 341 -8.01 4.30 -18.07
N SER A 342 -9.04 3.46 -18.13
CA SER A 342 -10.26 3.72 -18.91
C SER A 342 -10.99 4.97 -18.42
N PHE A 343 -11.17 5.10 -17.10
CA PHE A 343 -11.83 6.25 -16.48
C PHE A 343 -11.07 7.56 -16.76
N ASN A 344 -9.74 7.59 -16.56
CA ASN A 344 -8.95 8.77 -16.85
C ASN A 344 -9.00 9.17 -18.33
N ALA A 345 -8.98 8.20 -19.24
CA ALA A 345 -9.11 8.46 -20.67
C ALA A 345 -10.52 8.94 -21.08
N GLY A 346 -11.58 8.56 -20.36
CA GLY A 346 -12.94 9.06 -20.59
C GLY A 346 -13.19 10.47 -20.03
N VAL A 347 -12.50 10.86 -18.96
CA VAL A 347 -12.64 12.18 -18.32
C VAL A 347 -11.80 13.25 -19.03
N LEU A 348 -10.57 12.94 -19.48
CA LEU A 348 -9.67 13.90 -20.13
C LEU A 348 -10.25 14.60 -21.39
N PRO A 349 -11.06 13.95 -22.25
CA PRO A 349 -11.73 14.58 -23.38
C PRO A 349 -12.86 15.53 -22.98
N THR A 350 -13.47 15.36 -21.81
CA THR A 350 -14.62 16.18 -21.36
C THR A 350 -14.23 17.48 -20.67
N LEU A 351 -12.94 17.66 -20.35
CA LEU A 351 -12.40 18.83 -19.66
C LEU A 351 -11.59 19.76 -20.59
N ARG A 352 -11.63 19.55 -21.92
CA ARG A 352 -10.98 20.42 -22.92
C ARG A 352 -11.98 21.27 -23.68
#